data_AF-J9C2Q1-F1
#
_entry.id   AF-J9C2Q1-F1
#
_cell.length_a   1.000
_cell.length_b   1.000
_cell.length_c   1.000
_cell.angle_alpha   90.00
_cell.angle_beta   90.00
_cell.angle_gamma   90.00
#
_symmetry.space_group_name_H-M   'P 1'
#
loop_
_entity.id
_entity.type
_entity.pdbx_description
1 polymer ?
#
loop_
_entity_poly.entity_id
_entity_poly.type
_entity_poly.pdbx_seq_one_letter_code
_entity_poly.pdbx_strand_id
1 'polypeptide(L)' 'MKKQGITQKALAEKMNCTQQYISKILKGRENLSLEALCKIESALGIQILRFDSNN' A
#
# COMPACT_ATOMS: atom_id res chain seq x y z
N MET A 1 8.45 -14.41 -3.20
CA MET A 1 8.03 -13.45 -2.15
C MET A 1 6.62 -13.80 -1.66
N LYS A 2 6.51 -14.69 -0.67
CA LYS A 2 5.29 -14.96 0.10
C LYS A 2 5.65 -14.62 1.54
N LYS A 3 5.42 -13.38 1.98
CA LYS A 3 5.62 -13.04 3.41
C LYS A 3 4.37 -12.48 4.08
N GLN A 4 3.34 -12.13 3.32
CA GLN A 4 1.93 -12.10 3.77
C GLN A 4 1.09 -12.44 2.52
N GLY A 5 0.12 -13.35 2.63
CA GLY A 5 -0.63 -13.91 1.48
C GLY A 5 -1.58 -12.94 0.77
N ILE A 6 -1.35 -11.62 0.84
CA ILE A 6 -2.14 -10.62 0.13
C ILE A 6 -1.57 -10.43 -1.27
N THR A 7 -2.38 -10.78 -2.27
CA THR A 7 -2.11 -10.44 -3.66
C THR A 7 -2.48 -8.96 -3.90
N GLN A 8 -1.87 -8.33 -4.92
CA GLN A 8 -2.24 -6.96 -5.31
C GLN A 8 -3.74 -6.81 -5.58
N LYS A 9 -4.38 -7.89 -6.06
CA LYS A 9 -5.83 -7.97 -6.27
C LYS A 9 -6.59 -7.92 -4.94
N ALA A 10 -6.21 -8.73 -3.96
CA ALA A 10 -6.84 -8.73 -2.63
C ALA A 10 -6.68 -7.37 -1.92
N LEU A 11 -5.55 -6.70 -2.10
CA LEU A 11 -5.35 -5.33 -1.62
C LEU A 11 -6.29 -4.34 -2.32
N ALA A 12 -6.41 -4.43 -3.64
CA ALA A 12 -7.32 -3.59 -4.42
C ALA A 12 -8.77 -3.76 -3.99
N GLU A 13 -9.21 -5.02 -3.77
CA GLU A 13 -10.54 -5.34 -3.25
C GLU A 13 -10.78 -4.74 -1.86
N LYS A 14 -9.81 -4.87 -0.94
CA LYS A 14 -9.89 -4.26 0.41
C LYS A 14 -9.92 -2.74 0.39
N MET A 15 -9.18 -2.12 -0.53
CA MET A 15 -9.15 -0.66 -0.69
C MET A 15 -10.30 -0.12 -1.54
N ASN A 16 -11.17 -0.99 -2.07
CA ASN A 16 -12.19 -0.63 -3.05
C ASN A 16 -11.61 0.16 -4.24
N CYS A 17 -10.40 -0.22 -4.65
CA CYS A 17 -9.63 0.40 -5.72
C CYS A 17 -9.36 -0.62 -6.84
N THR A 18 -8.82 -0.16 -7.97
CA THR A 18 -8.41 -1.07 -9.05
C THR A 18 -7.04 -1.68 -8.77
N GLN A 19 -6.81 -2.90 -9.26
CA GLN A 19 -5.48 -3.53 -9.18
C GLN A 19 -4.42 -2.69 -9.92
N GLN A 20 -4.79 -2.04 -11.04
CA GLN A 20 -3.85 -1.15 -11.73
C GLN A 20 -3.41 0.03 -10.86
N TYR A 21 -4.33 0.63 -10.09
CA TYR A 21 -4.01 1.70 -9.15
C TYR A 21 -2.96 1.23 -8.14
N ILE A 22 -3.22 0.10 -7.45
CA ILE A 22 -2.25 -0.53 -6.54
C ILE A 22 -0.89 -0.81 -7.22
N SER A 23 -0.91 -1.28 -8.47
CA SER A 23 0.32 -1.56 -9.21
C SER A 23 1.12 -0.29 -9.53
N LYS A 24 0.46 0.82 -9.86
CA LYS A 24 1.12 2.10 -10.13
C LYS A 24 1.71 2.72 -8.87
N ILE A 25 0.98 2.59 -7.77
CA ILE A 25 1.41 2.97 -6.43
C ILE A 25 2.69 2.21 -6.02
N LEU A 26 2.65 0.88 -6.09
CA LEU A 26 3.80 0.03 -5.71
C LEU A 26 5.01 0.25 -6.63
N LYS A 27 4.78 0.65 -7.88
CA LYS A 27 5.84 0.96 -8.85
C LYS A 27 6.41 2.37 -8.67
N GLY A 28 5.92 3.17 -7.72
CA GLY A 28 6.38 4.54 -7.48
C GLY A 28 6.15 5.49 -8.67
N ARG A 29 5.20 5.16 -9.56
CA ARG A 29 4.88 5.99 -10.75
C ARG A 29 3.68 6.90 -10.57
N GLU A 30 3.00 6.81 -9.44
CA GLU A 30 1.85 7.66 -9.11
C GLU A 30 2.21 8.50 -7.89
N ASN A 31 1.82 9.78 -7.89
CA ASN A 31 1.91 10.63 -6.70
C ASN A 31 1.00 10.03 -5.64
N LEU A 32 1.60 9.25 -4.74
CA LEU A 32 0.90 8.58 -3.68
C LEU A 32 0.59 9.60 -2.59
N SER A 33 -0.64 10.07 -2.56
CA SER A 33 -1.11 10.91 -1.46
C SER A 33 -0.92 10.16 -0.14
N LEU A 34 -0.65 10.89 0.95
CA LEU A 34 -0.53 10.32 2.29
C LEU A 34 -1.77 9.47 2.67
N GLU A 35 -2.94 9.88 2.17
CA GLU A 35 -4.20 9.16 2.33
C GLU A 35 -4.20 7.77 1.67
N ALA A 36 -3.62 7.64 0.47
CA ALA A 36 -3.52 6.36 -0.23
C ALA A 36 -2.52 5.44 0.48
N LEU A 37 -1.41 5.99 0.99
CA LEU A 37 -0.47 5.29 1.87
C LEU A 37 -1.17 4.73 3.12
N CYS A 38 -1.89 5.57 3.84
CA CYS A 38 -2.60 5.20 5.06
C CYS A 38 -3.68 4.12 4.80
N LYS A 39 -4.37 4.19 3.65
CA LYS A 39 -5.32 3.15 3.22
C LYS A 39 -4.63 1.82 2.94
N ILE A 40 -3.44 1.83 2.34
CA ILE A 40 -2.66 0.60 2.09
C ILE A 40 -2.14 0.02 3.40
N GLU A 41 -1.60 0.86 4.28
CA GLU A 41 -1.17 0.48 5.62
C GLU A 41 -2.31 -0.19 6.40
N SER A 42 -3.50 0.42 6.38
CA SER A 42 -4.70 -0.11 7.02
C SER A 42 -5.19 -1.41 6.36
N ALA A 43 -5.11 -1.51 5.03
CA ALA A 43 -5.56 -2.69 4.29
C ALA A 43 -4.63 -3.90 4.49
N LEU A 44 -3.32 -3.66 4.62
CA LEU A 44 -2.30 -4.71 4.83
C LEU A 44 -1.99 -4.95 6.30
N GLY A 45 -2.37 -4.04 7.20
CA GLY A 45 -1.93 -4.06 8.59
C GLY A 45 -0.42 -3.91 8.73
N ILE A 46 0.22 -3.16 7.82
CA ILE A 46 1.66 -2.90 7.84
C ILE A 46 1.91 -1.42 8.03
N GLN A 47 3.08 -1.08 8.56
CA GLN A 47 3.56 0.29 8.60
C GLN A 47 4.57 0.47 7.46
N ILE A 48 4.19 1.24 6.45
CA ILE A 48 5.02 1.63 5.30
C ILE A 48 5.86 2.86 5.67
N LEU A 49 5.23 3.86 6.31
CA LEU A 49 5.93 5.03 6.80
C LEU A 49 6.48 4.74 8.21
N ARG A 50 7.73 4.32 8.27
CA ARG A 50 8.49 4.35 9.51
C ARG A 50 9.15 5.72 9.61
N PHE A 51 8.61 6.56 10.49
CA PHE A 51 9.34 7.74 10.95
C PHE A 51 10.45 7.23 11.87
N ASP A 52 11.65 7.04 11.31
CA ASP A 52 12.84 6.89 12.12
C ASP A 52 13.10 8.25 12.78
N SER A 53 12.59 8.42 14.00
CA SER A 53 12.98 9.50 14.90
C SER A 53 14.40 9.22 15.41
N ASN A 54 15.41 9.35 14.54
CA ASN A 54 16.79 9.34 14.97
C ASN A 54 17.35 10.77 14.93
N ASN A 55 17.24 11.41 16.10
CA ASN A 55 18.03 12.52 16.66
C ASN A 55 18.47 13.66 15.73
#